data_AF-A0A356MQE9-F1
#
_entry.id   AF-A0A356MQE9-F1
#
_cell.length_a   1.000
_cell.length_b   1.000
_cell.length_c   1.000
_cell.angle_alpha   90.00
_cell.angle_beta   90.00
_cell.angle_gamma   90.00
#
_symmetry.space_group_name_H-M   'P 1'
#
loop_
_entity.id
_entity.type
_entity.pdbx_description
1 polymer ?
#
loop_
_entity_poly.entity_id
_entity_poly.type
_entity_poly.pdbx_seq_one_letter_code
_entity_poly.pdbx_strand_id
1 'polypeptide(L)' 'YFMKASPVRPGDYIEFFAEIDLLGALSACPGGDCSSTHSSDAAACHPLLVEIFASADGALDGWKSPPQSGYDRSHGR' A
#
# COMPACT_ATOMS: atom_id res chain seq x y z
N TYR A 1 10.81 -18.75 5.83
CA TYR A 1 10.56 -17.51 5.07
C TYR A 1 11.89 -17.06 4.50
N PHE A 2 11.93 -16.68 3.22
CA PHE A 2 13.14 -16.20 2.55
C PHE A 2 12.78 -15.02 1.65
N MET A 3 13.79 -14.28 1.21
CA MET A 3 13.64 -13.18 0.28
C MET A 3 14.58 -13.34 -0.92
N LYS A 4 14.30 -12.61 -1.99
CA LYS A 4 15.10 -12.52 -3.20
C LYS A 4 14.99 -11.10 -3.75
N ALA A 5 15.89 -10.75 -4.65
CA ALA A 5 15.85 -9.48 -5.38
C ALA A 5 14.45 -9.24 -6.00
N SER A 6 13.88 -8.08 -5.70
CA SER A 6 12.65 -7.62 -6.33
C SER A 6 12.86 -7.42 -7.84
N PRO A 7 11.91 -7.83 -8.70
CA PRO A 7 11.99 -7.57 -10.12
C PRO A 7 11.66 -6.12 -10.51
N VAL A 8 11.26 -5.28 -9.54
CA VAL A 8 10.82 -3.89 -9.77
C VAL A 8 11.90 -3.05 -10.47
N ARG A 9 11.47 -2.15 -11.35
CA ARG A 9 12.32 -1.18 -12.07
C ARG A 9 11.73 0.24 -11.91
N PRO A 10 12.54 1.30 -12.09
CA PRO A 10 12.02 2.66 -12.12
C PRO A 10 10.91 2.79 -13.17
N GLY A 11 9.75 3.30 -12.74
CA GLY A 11 8.55 3.41 -13.57
C GLY A 11 7.50 2.32 -13.31
N ASP A 12 7.87 1.20 -12.68
CA ASP A 12 6.87 0.25 -12.17
C ASP A 12 6.10 0.89 -11.00
N TYR A 13 4.80 0.64 -10.94
CA TYR A 13 3.94 1.15 -9.88
C TYR A 13 2.85 0.14 -9.50
N ILE A 14 2.30 0.34 -8.32
CA ILE A 14 1.05 -0.26 -7.88
C ILE A 14 0.09 0.88 -7.53
N GLU A 15 -1.14 0.79 -8.01
CA GLU A 15 -2.16 1.82 -7.82
C GLU A 15 -3.32 1.24 -7.02
N PHE A 16 -3.90 2.05 -6.15
CA PHE A 16 -4.99 1.67 -5.27
C PHE A 16 -6.16 2.64 -5.41
N PHE A 17 -7.38 2.11 -5.29
CA PHE A 17 -8.57 2.90 -5.07
C PHE A 17 -8.90 2.90 -3.57
N ALA A 18 -8.93 4.08 -2.95
CA ALA A 18 -9.25 4.22 -1.53
C ALA A 18 -10.77 4.09 -1.32
N GLU A 19 -11.21 2.90 -0.91
CA GLU A 19 -12.64 2.64 -0.67
C GLU A 19 -13.21 3.35 0.56
N ILE A 20 -12.34 3.78 1.48
CA ILE A 20 -12.65 4.59 2.66
C ILE A 20 -11.60 5.70 2.79
N ASP A 21 -11.82 6.65 3.69
CA ASP A 21 -10.77 7.62 4.04
C ASP A 21 -9.59 6.90 4.71
N LEU A 22 -8.39 7.06 4.15
CA LEU A 22 -7.17 6.44 4.63
C LEU A 22 -6.14 7.49 5.05
N LEU A 23 -5.50 7.25 6.20
CA LEU A 23 -4.20 7.84 6.52
C LEU A 23 -3.11 6.84 6.09
N GLY A 24 -2.49 7.10 4.95
CA GLY A 24 -1.45 6.23 4.40
C GLY A 24 -0.13 6.36 5.18
N ALA A 25 0.59 5.24 5.31
CA ALA A 25 1.96 5.19 5.81
C ALA A 25 2.80 4.32 4.89
N LEU A 26 3.95 4.85 4.45
CA LEU A 26 4.90 4.15 3.58
C LEU A 26 6.31 4.29 4.16
N SER A 27 7.06 3.20 4.17
CA SER A 27 8.46 3.18 4.58
C SER A 27 9.33 2.68 3.41
N ALA A 28 10.32 3.47 3.03
CA ALA A 28 11.37 3.01 2.13
C ALA A 28 12.27 2.04 2.90
N CYS A 29 12.11 0.74 2.63
CA CYS A 29 12.79 -0.32 3.36
C CYS A 29 14.33 -0.15 3.30
N PRO A 30 15.05 -0.25 4.44
CA PRO A 30 16.51 -0.17 4.45
C PRO A 30 17.17 -1.40 3.77
N GLY A 31 16.40 -2.42 3.39
CA GLY A 31 16.89 -3.54 2.59
C GLY A 31 16.95 -3.29 1.08
N GLY A 32 16.53 -2.11 0.61
CA GLY A 32 16.47 -1.79 -0.82
C GLY A 32 15.55 -2.76 -1.58
N ASP A 33 16.09 -3.41 -2.61
CA ASP A 33 15.38 -4.43 -3.41
C ASP A 33 15.35 -5.83 -2.76
N CYS A 34 15.88 -5.96 -1.52
CA CYS A 34 15.99 -7.22 -0.79
C CYS A 34 16.84 -8.30 -1.51
N SER A 35 17.79 -7.91 -2.36
CA SER A 35 18.73 -8.83 -3.02
C SER A 35 19.83 -9.40 -2.10
N SER A 36 20.00 -8.82 -0.91
CA SER A 36 21.07 -9.17 0.05
C SER A 36 20.53 -9.90 1.29
N THR A 37 20.76 -9.36 2.50
CA THR A 37 20.22 -9.85 3.78
C THR A 37 19.15 -8.90 4.32
N HIS A 38 18.28 -9.39 5.20
CA HIS A 38 17.25 -8.54 5.82
C HIS A 38 17.88 -7.31 6.49
N SER A 39 17.32 -6.13 6.24
CA SER A 39 17.72 -4.84 6.85
C SER A 39 19.24 -4.62 6.87
N SER A 40 19.78 -4.13 5.76
CA SER A 40 21.22 -3.99 5.55
C SER A 40 21.59 -2.54 5.34
N ASP A 41 22.47 -1.99 6.18
CA ASP A 41 23.00 -0.63 6.01
C ASP A 41 23.85 -0.48 4.73
N ALA A 42 24.24 -1.61 4.11
CA ALA A 42 24.97 -1.64 2.85
C ALA A 42 24.05 -1.72 1.61
N ALA A 43 22.73 -1.93 1.78
CA ALA A 43 21.82 -2.02 0.65
C ALA A 43 21.66 -0.66 -0.04
N ALA A 44 21.73 -0.66 -1.37
CA ALA A 44 21.36 0.51 -2.14
C ALA A 44 19.87 0.80 -1.94
N CYS A 45 19.59 1.93 -1.30
CA CYS A 45 18.23 2.39 -1.04
C CYS A 45 17.86 3.54 -1.99
N HIS A 46 16.59 3.59 -2.33
CA HIS A 46 16.03 4.59 -3.24
C HIS A 46 14.73 5.16 -2.64
N PRO A 47 14.37 6.40 -2.96
CA PRO A 47 13.09 6.96 -2.54
C PRO A 47 11.92 6.22 -3.21
N LEU A 48 10.76 6.25 -2.55
CA LEU A 48 9.49 5.81 -3.13
C LEU A 48 8.60 7.05 -3.33
N LEU A 49 7.84 7.06 -4.42
CA LEU A 49 6.91 8.13 -4.76
C LEU A 49 5.48 7.71 -4.40
N VAL A 50 4.73 8.63 -3.80
CA VAL A 50 3.28 8.51 -3.59
C VAL A 50 2.62 9.69 -4.27
N GLU A 51 1.67 9.41 -5.14
CA GLU A 51 0.83 10.39 -5.80
C GLU A 51 -0.63 10.13 -5.43
N ILE A 52 -1.41 11.20 -5.28
CA ILE A 52 -2.83 11.13 -4.93
C ILE A 52 -3.61 11.79 -6.06
N PHE A 53 -4.53 11.04 -6.65
CA PHE A 53 -5.39 11.50 -7.72
C PHE A 53 -6.85 11.52 -7.23
N ALA A 54 -7.58 12.56 -7.63
CA ALA A 54 -9.02 12.63 -7.42
C ALA A 54 -9.74 12.29 -8.73
N SER A 55 -10.77 11.46 -8.64
CA SER A 55 -11.66 11.17 -9.76
C SER A 55 -12.36 12.45 -10.24
N ALA A 56 -12.69 12.50 -11.53
CA ALA A 56 -13.56 13.55 -12.04
C ALA A 56 -14.95 13.50 -11.38
N ASP A 57 -15.63 14.64 -11.31
CA ASP A 57 -16.98 14.74 -10.76
C ASP A 57 -17.94 13.76 -11.48
N GLY A 58 -18.72 13.01 -10.69
CA GLY A 58 -19.68 12.01 -11.19
C GLY A 58 -19.09 10.67 -11.63
N ALA A 59 -17.76 10.52 -11.69
CA ALA A 59 -17.13 9.26 -12.13
C ALA A 59 -17.42 8.05 -11.21
N LEU A 60 -17.86 8.31 -9.98
CA LEU A 60 -18.18 7.30 -8.96
C LEU A 60 -19.67 7.32 -8.57
N ASP A 61 -20.56 7.84 -9.43
CA ASP A 61 -22.00 7.89 -9.15
C ASP A 61 -22.56 6.50 -8.86
N GLY A 62 -23.24 6.38 -7.72
CA GLY A 62 -23.82 5.12 -7.24
C GLY A 62 -22.84 4.19 -6.52
N TRP A 63 -21.53 4.43 -6.58
CA TRP A 63 -20.56 3.75 -5.72
C TRP A 63 -20.75 4.20 -4.27
N LYS A 64 -20.57 3.28 -3.33
CA LYS A 64 -20.66 3.53 -1.89
C LYS A 64 -19.48 2.91 -1.18
N SER A 65 -18.84 3.68 -0.30
CA SER A 65 -17.88 3.18 0.67
C SER A 65 -18.45 1.95 1.41
N PRO A 66 -17.64 0.89 1.63
CA PRO A 66 -18.10 -0.29 2.33
C PRO A 66 -18.48 0.05 3.78
N PRO A 67 -19.54 -0.58 4.33
CA PRO A 67 -19.87 -0.43 5.74
C PRO A 67 -18.86 -1.16 6.62
N GLN A 68 -18.83 -0.81 7.90
CA GLN A 68 -18.15 -1.63 8.90
C GLN A 68 -18.78 -3.03 8.98
N SER A 69 -18.01 -4.00 9.51
CA SER A 69 -18.51 -5.37 9.71
C SER A 69 -19.82 -5.38 10.49
N GLY A 70 -20.82 -6.09 9.97
CA GLY A 70 -22.14 -6.24 10.60
C GLY A 70 -22.19 -7.28 11.73
N TYR A 71 -21.04 -7.77 12.19
CA TYR A 71 -20.98 -8.62 13.39
C TYR A 71 -21.63 -7.87 14.56
N ASP A 72 -22.54 -8.52 15.27
CA ASP A 72 -23.33 -7.91 16.36
C ASP A 72 -22.49 -7.50 17.57
N ARG A 73 -21.25 -8.00 17.67
CA ARG A 73 -20.34 -7.80 18.80
C ARG A 73 -20.93 -8.22 20.14
N SER A 74 -21.95 -9.07 20.13
CA SER A 74 -22.58 -9.61 21.34
C SER A 74 -21.61 -10.51 22.10
N HIS A 75 -20.73 -11.19 21.36
CA HIS A 75 -19.89 -12.27 21.88
C HIS A 75 -20.72 -13.31 22.65
N GLY A 76 -21.96 -13.56 22.20
CA GLY A 76 -22.91 -14.50 22.83
C GLY A 76 -23.66 -13.96 24.05
N ARG A 77 -23.74 -12.64 24.22
CA ARG A 77 -24.48 -11.97 25.31
C ARG A 77 -25.53 -11.00 24.80
#